data_AF-A0A2V5NFP4-F1
#
_entry.id   AF-A0A2V5NFP4-F1
#
_cell.length_a   1.000
_cell.length_b   1.000
_cell.length_c   1.000
_cell.angle_alpha   90.00
_cell.angle_beta   90.00
_cell.angle_gamma   90.00
#
_symmetry.space_group_name_H-M   'P 1'
#
loop_
_entity.id
_entity.type
_entity.pdbx_description
1 polymer ?
#
loop_
_entity_poly.entity_id
_entity_poly.type
_entity_poly.pdbx_seq_one_letter_code
_entity_poly.pdbx_strand_id
1 'polypeptide(L)'
;AVEIADSRVQQAINALQSELDHRNLNKEVAGLRNGPVTTEALAHYIFNRAAEALPIDRVRLNERDDFFAEYLQSGEYRLGMQLSFGAVHRLQNYKFSEEQNAAMYGKCNNPGGHGHLYLSEATIDGGFDKRSGTLFRFADLQKAMQEAIQPWSNRHLDLETEEFRSNPSTGENIVTALWSRLNDRLEHRLCRLRLWETPNNRFTLRRCFE
;
A
#
# COMPACT_ATOMS: atom_id res chain seq x y z
N ALA A 1 -11.66 28.59 16.35
CA ALA A 1 -11.03 28.16 15.08
C ALA A 1 -11.16 26.65 14.86
N VAL A 2 -10.84 25.82 15.85
CA VAL A 2 -10.94 24.35 15.77
C VAL A 2 -12.38 23.86 15.53
N GLU A 3 -13.37 24.35 16.29
CA GLU A 3 -14.80 23.98 16.10
C GLU A 3 -15.36 24.36 14.72
N ILE A 4 -14.86 25.43 14.09
CA ILE A 4 -15.30 25.87 12.76
C ILE A 4 -14.64 25.02 11.66
N ALA A 5 -13.40 24.59 11.86
CA ALA A 5 -12.75 23.65 10.95
C ALA A 5 -13.46 22.29 10.98
N ASP A 6 -13.84 21.82 12.16
CA ASP A 6 -14.58 20.56 12.35
C ASP A 6 -15.97 20.63 11.69
N SER A 7 -16.69 21.76 11.85
CA SER A 7 -18.01 21.93 11.23
C SER A 7 -17.95 22.00 9.69
N ARG A 8 -16.94 22.67 9.12
CA ARG A 8 -16.71 22.71 7.67
C ARG A 8 -16.35 21.33 7.11
N VAL A 9 -15.51 20.58 7.82
CA VAL A 9 -15.15 19.21 7.44
C VAL A 9 -16.38 18.31 7.43
N GLN A 10 -17.18 18.34 8.50
CA GLN A 10 -18.41 17.55 8.58
C GLN A 10 -19.43 17.95 7.50
N GLN A 11 -19.57 19.23 7.19
CA GLN A 11 -20.44 19.70 6.10
C GLN A 11 -19.99 19.18 4.74
N ALA A 12 -18.70 19.21 4.44
CA ALA A 12 -18.16 18.68 3.19
C ALA A 12 -18.38 17.16 3.07
N ILE A 13 -18.17 16.42 4.17
CA ILE A 13 -18.46 14.97 4.22
C ILE A 13 -19.94 14.71 3.98
N ASN A 14 -20.83 15.42 4.68
CA ASN A 14 -22.29 15.26 4.52
C ASN A 14 -22.75 15.59 3.10
N ALA A 15 -22.16 16.62 2.47
CA ALA A 15 -22.47 16.98 1.09
C ALA A 15 -22.07 15.87 0.10
N LEU A 16 -20.86 15.33 0.24
CA LEU A 16 -20.39 14.19 -0.56
C LEU A 16 -21.26 12.94 -0.36
N GLN A 17 -21.59 12.63 0.89
CA GLN A 17 -22.48 11.51 1.21
C GLN A 17 -23.86 11.70 0.59
N SER A 18 -24.47 12.87 0.75
CA SER A 18 -25.79 13.14 0.16
C SER A 18 -25.80 13.06 -1.37
N GLU A 19 -24.67 13.38 -2.01
CA GLU A 19 -24.50 13.35 -3.46
C GLU A 19 -24.28 11.93 -4.00
N LEU A 20 -23.53 11.08 -3.28
CA LEU A 20 -23.03 9.81 -3.78
C LEU A 20 -23.74 8.58 -3.17
N ASP A 21 -24.18 8.67 -1.93
CA ASP A 21 -24.70 7.53 -1.18
C ASP A 21 -26.04 7.03 -1.74
N HIS A 22 -26.18 5.70 -1.83
CA HIS A 22 -27.33 5.02 -2.42
C HIS A 22 -27.71 5.49 -3.85
N ARG A 23 -26.77 6.07 -4.61
CA ARG A 23 -26.99 6.51 -6.00
C ARG A 23 -26.44 5.52 -7.01
N ASN A 24 -27.11 5.44 -8.16
CA ASN A 24 -26.48 4.94 -9.38
C ASN A 24 -25.52 6.01 -9.91
N LEU A 25 -24.23 5.87 -9.62
CA LEU A 25 -23.20 6.87 -9.96
C LEU A 25 -23.17 7.22 -11.46
N ASN A 26 -23.40 6.24 -12.34
CA ASN A 26 -23.39 6.43 -13.79
C ASN A 26 -24.66 7.11 -14.35
N LYS A 27 -25.73 7.22 -13.57
CA LYS A 27 -27.02 7.76 -14.04
C LYS A 27 -27.47 8.98 -13.26
N GLU A 28 -27.32 8.96 -11.96
CA GLU A 28 -27.87 9.98 -11.07
C GLU A 28 -26.88 11.11 -10.81
N VAL A 29 -25.58 10.81 -10.71
CA VAL A 29 -24.54 11.80 -10.38
C VAL A 29 -24.05 12.49 -11.66
N ALA A 30 -24.46 13.74 -11.86
CA ALA A 30 -24.24 14.48 -13.11
C ALA A 30 -22.78 14.49 -13.58
N GLY A 31 -21.83 14.65 -12.66
CA GLY A 31 -20.39 14.68 -12.98
C GLY A 31 -19.77 13.34 -13.34
N LEU A 32 -20.50 12.22 -13.18
CA LEU A 32 -20.02 10.87 -13.45
C LEU A 32 -20.74 10.18 -14.63
N ARG A 33 -21.80 10.77 -15.19
CA ARG A 33 -22.67 10.12 -16.20
C ARG A 33 -21.98 9.68 -17.49
N ASN A 34 -20.96 10.42 -17.93
CA ASN A 34 -20.38 10.28 -19.26
C ASN A 34 -18.94 9.74 -19.24
N GLY A 35 -18.53 9.13 -18.12
CA GLY A 35 -17.18 8.62 -17.95
C GLY A 35 -17.17 7.25 -17.27
N PRO A 36 -16.03 6.53 -17.34
CA PRO A 36 -15.84 5.33 -16.54
C PRO A 36 -15.87 5.67 -15.04
N VAL A 37 -16.62 4.91 -14.26
CA VAL A 37 -16.65 5.01 -12.79
C VAL A 37 -15.81 3.89 -12.20
N THR A 38 -14.49 4.07 -12.31
CA THR A 38 -13.46 3.28 -11.64
C THR A 38 -13.15 3.89 -10.27
N THR A 39 -12.43 3.15 -9.41
CA THR A 39 -11.96 3.67 -8.12
C THR A 39 -11.10 4.92 -8.30
N GLU A 40 -10.22 4.95 -9.29
CA GLU A 40 -9.35 6.09 -9.58
C GLU A 40 -10.14 7.32 -10.06
N ALA A 41 -11.09 7.13 -10.96
CA ALA A 41 -11.94 8.22 -11.45
C ALA A 41 -12.81 8.80 -10.32
N LEU A 42 -13.35 7.93 -9.46
CA LEU A 42 -14.16 8.34 -8.32
C LEU A 42 -13.32 9.04 -7.23
N ALA A 43 -12.10 8.59 -6.96
CA ALA A 43 -11.19 9.28 -6.04
C ALA A 43 -10.87 10.70 -6.51
N HIS A 44 -10.62 10.88 -7.81
CA HIS A 44 -10.43 12.20 -8.43
C HIS A 44 -11.70 13.06 -8.36
N TYR A 45 -12.88 12.48 -8.63
CA TYR A 45 -14.15 13.19 -8.49
C TYR A 45 -14.38 13.70 -7.07
N ILE A 46 -14.23 12.82 -6.07
CA ILE A 46 -14.37 13.16 -4.66
C ILE A 46 -13.36 14.24 -4.26
N PHE A 47 -12.11 14.15 -4.75
CA PHE A 47 -11.11 15.19 -4.52
C PHE A 47 -11.59 16.56 -5.00
N ASN A 48 -12.03 16.66 -6.26
CA ASN A 48 -12.47 17.95 -6.81
C ASN A 48 -13.67 18.52 -6.04
N ARG A 49 -14.66 17.68 -5.71
CA ARG A 49 -15.83 18.08 -4.92
C ARG A 49 -15.46 18.53 -3.51
N ALA A 50 -14.55 17.83 -2.84
CA ALA A 50 -14.08 18.21 -1.52
C ALA A 50 -13.22 19.49 -1.54
N ALA A 51 -12.40 19.66 -2.58
CA ALA A 51 -11.51 20.82 -2.76
C ALA A 51 -12.26 22.15 -2.94
N GLU A 52 -13.53 22.11 -3.38
CA GLU A 52 -14.39 23.30 -3.42
C GLU A 52 -14.68 23.88 -2.03
N ALA A 53 -14.69 23.04 -0.99
CA ALA A 53 -15.05 23.42 0.38
C ALA A 53 -13.87 23.44 1.36
N LEU A 54 -12.82 22.64 1.10
CA LEU A 54 -11.71 22.38 2.01
C LEU A 54 -10.36 22.40 1.30
N PRO A 55 -9.29 22.95 1.92
CA PRO A 55 -7.94 22.73 1.44
C PRO A 55 -7.51 21.30 1.75
N ILE A 56 -7.49 20.43 0.75
CA ILE A 56 -7.10 19.03 0.89
C ILE A 56 -5.89 18.70 0.01
N ASP A 57 -4.97 17.92 0.57
CA ASP A 57 -3.77 17.45 -0.13
C ASP A 57 -4.01 16.16 -0.92
N ARG A 58 -4.94 15.32 -0.44
CA ARG A 58 -5.16 13.97 -0.98
C ARG A 58 -6.52 13.42 -0.60
N VAL A 59 -7.15 12.71 -1.53
CA VAL A 59 -8.23 11.75 -1.26
C VAL A 59 -7.69 10.33 -1.41
N ARG A 60 -8.06 9.43 -0.50
CA ARG A 60 -7.89 7.99 -0.62
C ARG A 60 -9.26 7.34 -0.55
N LEU A 61 -9.64 6.64 -1.61
CA LEU A 61 -10.88 5.87 -1.68
C LEU A 61 -10.54 4.38 -1.59
N ASN A 62 -11.04 3.71 -0.56
CA ASN A 62 -10.94 2.26 -0.44
C ASN A 62 -12.20 1.65 -1.06
N GLU A 63 -12.05 0.92 -2.16
CA GLU A 63 -13.16 0.14 -2.74
C GLU A 63 -13.38 -1.15 -1.94
N ARG A 64 -12.29 -1.70 -1.41
CA ARG A 64 -12.25 -2.83 -0.49
C ARG A 64 -11.18 -2.55 0.57
N ASP A 65 -11.16 -3.34 1.64
CA ASP A 65 -10.15 -3.21 2.69
C ASP A 65 -8.71 -3.42 2.17
N ASP A 66 -8.56 -4.19 1.09
CA ASP A 66 -7.28 -4.53 0.46
C ASP A 66 -6.96 -3.71 -0.80
N PHE A 67 -7.84 -2.83 -1.26
CA PHE A 67 -7.70 -2.16 -2.56
C PHE A 67 -8.22 -0.72 -2.56
N PHE A 68 -7.37 0.21 -3.00
CA PHE A 68 -7.66 1.63 -2.93
C PHE A 68 -7.05 2.40 -4.11
N ALA A 69 -7.63 3.57 -4.37
CA ALA A 69 -7.03 4.61 -5.21
C ALA A 69 -6.76 5.87 -4.39
N GLU A 70 -5.70 6.61 -4.73
CA GLU A 70 -5.45 7.95 -4.23
C GLU A 70 -5.45 8.95 -5.40
N TYR A 71 -5.94 10.16 -5.15
CA TYR A 71 -5.71 11.32 -6.01
C TYR A 71 -5.14 12.45 -5.15
N LEU A 72 -4.05 13.06 -5.63
CA LEU A 72 -3.30 14.07 -4.92
C LEU A 72 -3.50 15.46 -5.51
N GLN A 73 -3.29 16.49 -4.70
CA GLN A 73 -3.31 17.89 -5.12
C GLN A 73 -2.28 18.18 -6.24
N SER A 74 -1.20 17.41 -6.32
CA SER A 74 -0.21 17.47 -7.41
C SER A 74 -0.75 16.99 -8.77
N GLY A 75 -1.96 16.45 -8.83
CA GLY A 75 -2.56 15.88 -10.04
C GLY A 75 -2.19 14.40 -10.28
N GLU A 76 -1.48 13.79 -9.34
CA GLU A 76 -1.08 12.38 -9.43
C GLU A 76 -2.22 11.43 -9.02
N TYR A 77 -2.43 10.41 -9.85
CA TYR A 77 -3.20 9.23 -9.50
C TYR A 77 -2.29 8.18 -8.88
N ARG A 78 -2.79 7.45 -7.89
CA ARG A 78 -2.13 6.26 -7.34
C ARG A 78 -3.14 5.14 -7.17
N LEU A 79 -2.66 3.93 -7.34
CA LEU A 79 -3.42 2.70 -7.09
C LEU A 79 -2.64 1.87 -6.10
N GLY A 80 -3.30 1.23 -5.14
CA GLY A 80 -2.59 0.32 -4.26
C GLY A 80 -3.43 -0.84 -3.76
N MET A 81 -2.71 -1.86 -3.38
CA MET A 81 -3.25 -3.15 -2.98
C MET A 81 -2.49 -3.69 -1.78
N GLN A 82 -3.20 -4.40 -0.93
CA GLN A 82 -2.65 -5.12 0.21
C GLN A 82 -2.66 -6.62 -0.03
N LEU A 83 -1.61 -7.31 0.41
CA LEU A 83 -1.54 -8.77 0.41
C LEU A 83 -0.76 -9.26 1.61
N SER A 84 -1.32 -10.24 2.32
CA SER A 84 -0.69 -10.87 3.48
C SER A 84 0.07 -12.14 3.10
N PHE A 85 1.11 -12.47 3.87
CA PHE A 85 1.77 -13.77 3.80
C PHE A 85 2.29 -14.20 5.18
N GLY A 86 2.22 -15.50 5.46
CA GLY A 86 2.83 -16.09 6.64
C GLY A 86 4.28 -16.46 6.35
N ALA A 87 5.20 -16.15 7.26
CA ALA A 87 6.57 -16.67 7.19
C ALA A 87 7.19 -16.79 8.58
N VAL A 88 8.16 -17.69 8.71
CA VAL A 88 8.97 -17.90 9.91
C VAL A 88 10.38 -17.37 9.65
N HIS A 89 11.03 -16.83 10.68
CA HIS A 89 12.42 -16.39 10.59
C HIS A 89 13.13 -16.40 11.95
N ARG A 90 14.44 -16.18 11.91
CA ARG A 90 15.28 -15.93 13.09
C ARG A 90 16.22 -14.77 12.77
N LEU A 91 16.12 -13.68 13.54
CA LEU A 91 17.06 -12.59 13.37
C LEU A 91 18.45 -13.03 13.83
N GLN A 92 19.37 -13.14 12.89
CA GLN A 92 20.76 -13.53 13.13
C GLN A 92 21.68 -12.83 12.14
N ASN A 93 22.81 -12.35 12.64
CA ASN A 93 23.93 -11.89 11.83
C ASN A 93 25.06 -12.93 11.90
N TYR A 94 25.41 -13.52 10.75
CA TYR A 94 26.43 -14.56 10.66
C TYR A 94 27.85 -14.09 10.98
N LYS A 95 28.06 -12.77 11.06
CA LYS A 95 29.35 -12.18 11.48
C LYS A 95 29.45 -11.97 13.00
N PHE A 96 28.37 -12.21 13.74
CA PHE A 96 28.32 -12.03 15.20
C PHE A 96 28.45 -13.38 15.91
N SER A 97 29.04 -13.38 17.12
CA SER A 97 28.97 -14.52 18.04
C SER A 97 27.53 -14.77 18.50
N GLU A 98 27.29 -15.91 19.17
CA GLU A 98 25.97 -16.21 19.73
C GLU A 98 25.55 -15.18 20.79
N GLU A 99 26.49 -14.76 21.66
CA GLU A 99 26.23 -13.76 22.70
C GLU A 99 25.92 -12.39 22.10
N GLN A 100 26.63 -12.01 21.04
CA GLN A 100 26.38 -10.77 20.32
C GLN A 100 25.00 -10.78 19.64
N ASN A 101 24.62 -11.90 19.02
CA ASN A 101 23.30 -12.07 18.42
C ASN A 101 22.18 -12.03 19.48
N ALA A 102 22.36 -12.73 20.60
CA ALA A 102 21.40 -12.74 21.70
C ALA A 102 21.25 -11.35 22.32
N ALA A 103 22.35 -10.62 22.52
CA ALA A 103 22.33 -9.26 23.04
C ALA A 103 21.68 -8.26 22.07
N MET A 104 21.92 -8.38 20.77
CA MET A 104 21.37 -7.49 19.75
C MET A 104 19.89 -7.72 19.48
N TYR A 105 19.50 -8.97 19.24
CA TYR A 105 18.17 -9.32 18.72
C TYR A 105 17.23 -9.88 19.80
N GLY A 106 17.76 -10.22 20.99
CA GLY A 106 16.96 -10.70 22.11
C GLY A 106 16.06 -11.89 21.75
N LYS A 107 14.76 -11.76 22.06
CA LYS A 107 13.76 -12.79 21.77
C LYS A 107 13.66 -13.15 20.28
N CYS A 108 14.02 -12.24 19.38
CA CYS A 108 13.95 -12.48 17.94
C CYS A 108 15.08 -13.39 17.44
N ASN A 109 16.11 -13.64 18.25
CA ASN A 109 17.18 -14.62 17.96
C ASN A 109 16.89 -16.03 18.51
N ASN A 110 15.66 -16.33 18.92
CA ASN A 110 15.27 -17.68 19.37
C ASN A 110 15.76 -18.76 18.38
N PRO A 111 16.54 -19.77 18.83
CA PRO A 111 17.07 -20.82 17.94
C PRO A 111 16.00 -21.60 17.17
N GLY A 112 14.79 -21.73 17.74
CA GLY A 112 13.63 -22.34 17.06
C GLY A 112 12.91 -21.41 16.07
N GLY A 113 13.37 -20.17 15.90
CA GLY A 113 12.70 -19.15 15.10
C GLY A 113 11.40 -18.64 15.74
N HIS A 114 10.71 -17.79 14.99
CA HIS A 114 9.35 -17.30 15.25
C HIS A 114 8.73 -16.85 13.93
N GLY A 115 7.42 -16.65 13.88
CA GLY A 115 6.75 -16.29 12.64
C GLY A 115 5.75 -15.16 12.79
N HIS A 116 5.39 -14.59 11.64
CA HIS A 116 4.45 -13.49 11.54
C HIS A 116 3.50 -13.71 10.37
N LEU A 117 2.30 -13.14 10.52
CA LEU A 117 1.43 -12.85 9.38
C LEU A 117 1.76 -11.44 8.91
N TYR A 118 2.72 -11.35 7.99
CA TYR A 118 3.10 -10.08 7.39
C TYR A 118 1.96 -9.54 6.53
N LEU A 119 1.75 -8.23 6.56
CA LEU A 119 0.89 -7.52 5.61
C LEU A 119 1.77 -6.62 4.76
N SER A 120 1.65 -6.72 3.44
CA SER A 120 2.32 -5.83 2.50
C SER A 120 1.30 -4.90 1.82
N GLU A 121 1.66 -3.64 1.58
CA GLU A 121 0.86 -2.68 0.81
C GLU A 121 1.74 -2.07 -0.29
N ALA A 122 1.49 -2.45 -1.54
CA ALA A 122 2.13 -1.84 -2.70
C ALA A 122 1.26 -0.68 -3.20
N THR A 123 1.87 0.48 -3.43
CA THR A 123 1.23 1.63 -4.09
C THR A 123 2.03 1.98 -5.34
N ILE A 124 1.35 2.04 -6.47
CA ILE A 124 1.90 2.47 -7.75
C ILE A 124 1.35 3.85 -8.14
N ASP A 125 2.13 4.58 -8.92
CA ASP A 125 1.68 5.79 -9.62
C ASP A 125 1.86 5.63 -11.15
N GLY A 126 1.44 6.63 -11.92
CA GLY A 126 1.52 6.55 -13.37
C GLY A 126 0.49 7.40 -14.12
N GLY A 127 0.51 7.28 -15.44
CA GLY A 127 -0.44 7.95 -16.32
C GLY A 127 -1.85 7.35 -16.20
N PHE A 128 -2.84 8.22 -16.05
CA PHE A 128 -4.26 7.87 -16.07
C PHE A 128 -4.79 7.91 -17.52
N ASP A 129 -5.32 6.79 -18.04
CA ASP A 129 -6.01 6.79 -19.33
C ASP A 129 -7.47 7.22 -19.14
N LYS A 130 -7.80 8.42 -19.61
CA LYS A 130 -9.15 8.99 -19.50
C LYS A 130 -10.23 8.16 -20.21
N ARG A 131 -9.87 7.32 -21.18
CA ARG A 131 -10.83 6.48 -21.91
C ARG A 131 -11.24 5.27 -21.10
N SER A 132 -10.29 4.60 -20.45
CA SER A 132 -10.56 3.44 -19.59
C SER A 132 -10.92 3.85 -18.16
N GLY A 133 -10.49 5.04 -17.71
CA GLY A 133 -10.60 5.49 -16.33
C GLY A 133 -9.59 4.83 -15.41
N THR A 134 -8.55 4.19 -15.93
CA THR A 134 -7.62 3.40 -15.11
C THR A 134 -6.20 3.90 -15.24
N LEU A 135 -5.44 3.76 -14.15
CA LEU A 135 -4.00 3.99 -14.13
C LEU A 135 -3.21 2.73 -14.48
N PHE A 136 -3.72 1.57 -14.03
CA PHE A 136 -3.12 0.26 -14.26
C PHE A 136 -4.19 -0.81 -14.19
N ARG A 137 -3.96 -1.98 -14.78
CA ARG A 137 -4.95 -3.07 -14.68
C ARG A 137 -4.89 -3.70 -13.29
N PHE A 138 -6.04 -3.78 -12.62
CA PHE A 138 -6.17 -4.43 -11.31
C PHE A 138 -5.54 -5.83 -11.27
N ALA A 139 -5.84 -6.66 -12.28
CA ALA A 139 -5.37 -8.04 -12.35
C ALA A 139 -3.83 -8.14 -12.43
N ASP A 140 -3.16 -7.16 -13.05
CA ASP A 140 -1.70 -7.16 -13.16
C ASP A 140 -1.05 -6.73 -11.85
N LEU A 141 -1.62 -5.74 -11.15
CA LEU A 141 -1.15 -5.35 -9.82
C LEU A 141 -1.28 -6.54 -8.84
N GLN A 142 -2.43 -7.22 -8.87
CA GLN A 142 -2.67 -8.40 -8.05
C GLN A 142 -1.68 -9.52 -8.37
N LYS A 143 -1.51 -9.85 -9.65
CA LYS A 143 -0.58 -10.88 -10.11
C LYS A 143 0.86 -10.55 -9.71
N ALA A 144 1.30 -9.30 -9.90
CA ALA A 144 2.63 -8.86 -9.52
C ALA A 144 2.89 -9.02 -8.02
N MET A 145 1.92 -8.66 -7.16
CA MET A 145 2.02 -8.87 -5.72
C MET A 145 2.09 -10.35 -5.36
N GLN A 146 1.21 -11.18 -5.93
CA GLN A 146 1.20 -12.62 -5.69
C GLN A 146 2.53 -13.27 -6.09
N GLU A 147 3.04 -13.00 -7.29
CA GLU A 147 4.29 -13.59 -7.78
C GLU A 147 5.52 -13.10 -7.00
N ALA A 148 5.52 -11.84 -6.56
CA ALA A 148 6.61 -11.31 -5.74
C ALA A 148 6.65 -11.92 -4.34
N ILE A 149 5.50 -12.28 -3.77
CA ILE A 149 5.39 -12.79 -2.39
C ILE A 149 5.41 -14.32 -2.32
N GLN A 150 4.92 -15.02 -3.36
CA GLN A 150 4.75 -16.48 -3.35
C GLN A 150 6.02 -17.24 -2.92
N PRO A 151 7.25 -16.84 -3.31
CA PRO A 151 8.46 -17.55 -2.88
C PRO A 151 8.74 -17.50 -1.37
N TRP A 152 8.10 -16.60 -0.63
CA TRP A 152 8.28 -16.44 0.82
C TRP A 152 7.08 -16.96 1.63
N SER A 153 5.94 -17.18 0.99
CA SER A 153 4.70 -17.56 1.66
C SER A 153 4.77 -18.98 2.22
N ASN A 154 4.48 -19.13 3.50
CA ASN A 154 4.56 -20.36 4.29
C ASN A 154 5.97 -20.98 4.29
N ARG A 155 7.00 -20.13 4.34
CA ARG A 155 8.42 -20.54 4.37
C ARG A 155 9.15 -20.03 5.59
N HIS A 156 10.26 -20.67 5.92
CA HIS A 156 11.29 -20.11 6.76
C HIS A 156 12.21 -19.21 5.91
N LEU A 157 12.15 -17.89 6.11
CA LEU A 157 12.86 -16.89 5.29
C LEU A 157 14.36 -17.20 5.20
N ASP A 158 15.04 -17.39 6.34
CA ASP A 158 16.51 -17.58 6.36
C ASP A 158 16.99 -18.91 5.78
N LEU A 159 16.14 -19.95 5.79
CA LEU A 159 16.52 -21.32 5.41
C LEU A 159 16.08 -21.69 3.99
N GLU A 160 14.92 -21.19 3.56
CA GLU A 160 14.24 -21.59 2.34
C GLU A 160 14.23 -20.51 1.25
N THR A 161 14.79 -19.32 1.51
CA THR A 161 14.86 -18.23 0.52
C THR A 161 16.30 -17.74 0.36
N GLU A 162 16.70 -17.41 -0.85
CA GLU A 162 18.11 -17.04 -1.13
C GLU A 162 18.44 -15.66 -0.58
N GLU A 163 17.47 -14.74 -0.59
CA GLU A 163 17.64 -13.33 -0.22
C GLU A 163 18.12 -13.14 1.24
N PHE A 164 17.76 -14.06 2.14
CA PHE A 164 18.04 -13.96 3.57
C PHE A 164 19.07 -14.98 4.09
N ARG A 165 19.70 -15.77 3.20
CA ARG A 165 20.75 -16.73 3.61
C ARG A 165 22.00 -16.09 4.20
N SER A 166 22.30 -14.86 3.79
CA SER A 166 23.51 -14.13 4.19
C SER A 166 23.22 -12.76 4.81
N ASN A 167 21.94 -12.36 4.85
CA ASN A 167 21.48 -11.10 5.39
C ASN A 167 20.40 -11.34 6.44
N PRO A 168 20.43 -10.67 7.60
CA PRO A 168 19.37 -10.82 8.61
C PRO A 168 18.00 -10.49 8.01
N SER A 169 16.98 -11.32 8.27
CA SER A 169 15.61 -11.12 7.81
C SER A 169 14.85 -10.01 8.58
N THR A 170 15.48 -8.86 8.84
CA THR A 170 14.77 -7.75 9.50
C THR A 170 13.66 -7.22 8.59
N GLY A 171 12.65 -6.57 9.16
CA GLY A 171 11.56 -5.98 8.38
C GLY A 171 12.06 -4.97 7.33
N GLU A 172 13.15 -4.25 7.58
CA GLU A 172 13.83 -3.38 6.62
C GLU A 172 14.39 -4.16 5.42
N ASN A 173 15.06 -5.27 5.67
CA ASN A 173 15.62 -6.11 4.61
C ASN A 173 14.52 -6.81 3.82
N ILE A 174 13.45 -7.26 4.49
CA ILE A 174 12.28 -7.87 3.83
C ILE A 174 11.60 -6.86 2.90
N VAL A 175 11.29 -5.65 3.38
CA VAL A 175 10.64 -4.63 2.54
C VAL A 175 11.53 -4.20 1.36
N THR A 176 12.86 -4.17 1.56
CA THR A 176 13.83 -3.83 0.50
C THR A 176 13.92 -4.91 -0.57
N ALA A 177 13.98 -6.18 -0.17
CA ALA A 177 13.96 -7.30 -1.10
C ALA A 177 12.62 -7.37 -1.87
N LEU A 178 11.50 -7.10 -1.19
CA LEU A 178 10.18 -7.11 -1.81
C LEU A 178 10.01 -5.95 -2.79
N TRP A 179 10.57 -4.76 -2.48
CA TRP A 179 10.60 -3.64 -3.40
C TRP A 179 11.24 -4.03 -4.73
N SER A 180 12.42 -4.64 -4.69
CA SER A 180 13.15 -5.04 -5.90
C SER A 180 12.33 -6.02 -6.74
N ARG A 181 11.68 -7.01 -6.10
CA ARG A 181 10.81 -7.98 -6.78
C ARG A 181 9.57 -7.34 -7.41
N LEU A 182 8.96 -6.36 -6.74
CA LEU A 182 7.74 -5.71 -7.22
C LEU A 182 8.03 -4.67 -8.31
N ASN A 183 9.08 -3.87 -8.14
CA ASN A 183 9.31 -2.70 -8.99
C ASN A 183 9.46 -3.08 -10.47
N ASP A 184 10.20 -4.14 -10.77
CA ASP A 184 10.40 -4.63 -12.14
C ASP A 184 9.09 -5.17 -12.75
N ARG A 185 8.30 -5.90 -11.94
CA ARG A 185 6.99 -6.45 -12.35
C ARG A 185 5.93 -5.37 -12.58
N LEU A 186 6.14 -4.19 -12.00
CA LEU A 186 5.22 -3.06 -12.05
C LEU A 186 5.74 -1.96 -12.98
N GLU A 187 6.59 -2.28 -13.96
CA GLU A 187 7.12 -1.30 -14.94
C GLU A 187 7.78 -0.09 -14.26
N HIS A 188 8.45 -0.30 -13.13
CA HIS A 188 9.07 0.73 -12.29
C HIS A 188 8.11 1.81 -11.75
N ARG A 189 6.82 1.49 -11.66
CA ARG A 189 5.75 2.38 -11.15
C ARG A 189 5.58 2.35 -9.63
N LEU A 190 6.30 1.47 -8.93
CA LEU A 190 6.18 1.36 -7.48
C LEU A 190 6.68 2.66 -6.83
N CYS A 191 5.79 3.37 -6.15
CA CYS A 191 6.09 4.65 -5.52
C CYS A 191 6.14 4.54 -4.00
N ARG A 192 5.45 3.56 -3.42
CA ARG A 192 5.47 3.29 -1.98
C ARG A 192 5.21 1.81 -1.71
N LEU A 193 6.01 1.24 -0.82
CA LEU A 193 5.82 -0.12 -0.31
C LEU A 193 5.85 -0.07 1.21
N ARG A 194 4.84 -0.65 1.84
CA ARG A 194 4.80 -0.83 3.29
C ARG A 194 4.78 -2.31 3.62
N LEU A 195 5.45 -2.66 4.71
CA LEU A 195 5.40 -3.98 5.31
C LEU A 195 5.09 -3.82 6.78
N TRP A 196 4.04 -4.49 7.25
CA TRP A 196 3.78 -4.68 8.66
C TRP A 196 4.22 -6.08 9.04
N GLU A 197 5.18 -6.16 9.96
CA GLU A 197 5.53 -7.43 10.63
C GLU A 197 4.51 -7.73 11.73
N THR A 198 4.05 -6.68 12.41
CA THR A 198 2.95 -6.71 13.37
C THR A 198 2.15 -5.40 13.24
N PRO A 199 0.97 -5.26 13.88
CA PRO A 199 0.25 -3.98 13.89
C PRO A 199 1.07 -2.79 14.40
N ASN A 200 2.07 -3.04 15.25
CA ASN A 200 2.90 -2.00 15.87
C ASN A 200 4.25 -1.78 15.16
N ASN A 201 4.65 -2.68 14.26
CA ASN A 201 5.93 -2.63 13.55
C ASN A 201 5.71 -2.51 12.05
N ARG A 202 5.95 -1.31 11.50
CA ARG A 202 5.77 -1.01 10.09
C ARG A 202 7.02 -0.40 9.47
N PHE A 203 7.47 -1.00 8.38
CA PHE A 203 8.58 -0.55 7.56
C PHE A 203 8.03 0.06 6.27
N THR A 204 8.62 1.14 5.76
CA THR A 204 8.10 1.83 4.58
C THR A 204 9.23 2.34 3.71
N LEU A 205 9.21 1.92 2.44
CA LEU A 205 10.01 2.50 1.38
C LEU A 205 9.14 3.40 0.51
N ARG A 206 9.72 4.50 0.06
CA ARG A 206 9.13 5.42 -0.91
C ARG A 206 10.16 5.67 -2.00
N ARG A 207 9.71 5.78 -3.25
CA ARG A 207 10.57 6.23 -4.34
C ARG A 207 10.96 7.69 -4.04
N CYS A 208 12.25 7.96 -3.93
CA CYS A 208 12.76 9.32 -3.88
C CYS A 208 12.68 9.89 -5.31
N PHE A 209 12.19 11.12 -5.43
CA PHE A 209 12.35 11.89 -6.66
C PHE A 209 13.70 12.61 -6.52
N GLU A 210 14.62 12.36 -7.45
CA GLU A 210 15.82 13.19 -7.65
C GLU A 210 15.45 14.51 -8.33
#